data_AF-A0A645IRH1-F1
#
_entry.id   AF-A0A645IRH1-F1
#
_cell.length_a   1.000
_cell.length_b   1.000
_cell.length_c   1.000
_cell.angle_alpha   90.00
_cell.angle_beta   90.00
_cell.angle_gamma   90.00
#
_symmetry.space_group_name_H-M   'P 1'
#
loop_
_entity.id
_entity.type
_entity.pdbx_description
1 polymer ?
#
loop_
_entity_poly.entity_id
_entity_poly.type
_entity_poly.pdbx_seq_one_letter_code
_entity_poly.pdbx_strand_id
1 'polypeptide(L)'
;MNKYPLESCRGLQVFYSANAPESKLLAEMIKNTVTSSIQPDNNRTCKKAGDSIFVLDRIETCAVLVECGFLSNYEESRLLQSEAYQNRLAFVLAAAIRNYLYTEN
;
A
#
# COMPACT_ATOMS: atom_id res chain seq x y z
N MET A 1 -0.41 10.39 8.20
CA MET A 1 -1.66 10.58 7.43
C MET A 1 -1.28 11.27 6.13
N ASN A 2 -1.62 10.67 4.99
CA ASN A 2 -1.32 11.21 3.66
C ASN A 2 -2.05 12.54 3.41
N LYS A 3 -1.43 13.62 3.87
CA LYS A 3 -1.85 15.00 3.65
C LYS A 3 -0.65 15.76 3.12
N TYR A 4 -0.59 15.89 1.79
CA TYR A 4 0.35 16.78 1.12
C TYR A 4 -0.43 17.94 0.51
N PRO A 5 0.10 19.19 0.54
CA PRO A 5 -0.61 20.37 0.06
C PRO A 5 -0.76 20.44 -1.47
N LEU A 6 -0.16 19.51 -2.22
CA LEU A 6 -0.31 19.41 -3.67
C LEU A 6 -1.47 18.47 -4.01
N GLU A 7 -2.54 19.03 -4.58
CA GLU A 7 -3.70 18.30 -5.08
C GLU A 7 -3.35 17.23 -6.13
N SER A 8 -2.15 17.27 -6.73
CA SER A 8 -1.71 16.32 -7.76
C SER A 8 -1.34 14.93 -7.22
N CYS A 9 -1.11 14.78 -5.91
CA CYS A 9 -0.74 13.50 -5.29
C CYS A 9 -1.90 12.50 -5.35
N ARG A 10 -1.63 11.30 -5.89
CA ARG A 10 -2.60 10.22 -6.07
C ARG A 10 -1.94 8.84 -5.93
N GLY A 11 -2.77 7.82 -5.71
CA GLY A 11 -2.34 6.42 -5.71
C GLY A 11 -1.86 5.94 -4.35
N LEU A 12 -1.98 4.64 -4.14
CA LEU A 12 -1.58 3.95 -2.92
C LEU A 12 -0.06 3.98 -2.73
N GLN A 13 0.36 4.14 -1.48
CA GLN A 13 1.77 4.09 -1.05
C GLN A 13 1.92 2.93 -0.06
N VAL A 14 2.89 2.05 -0.30
CA VAL A 14 3.24 0.98 0.65
C VAL A 14 4.56 1.33 1.36
N PHE A 15 4.57 1.18 2.68
CA PHE A 15 5.76 1.17 3.52
C PHE A 15 6.03 -0.25 4.03
N TYR A 16 7.29 -0.62 4.20
CA TYR A 16 7.68 -1.93 4.70
C TYR A 16 8.69 -1.83 5.85
N SER A 17 8.61 -2.76 6.82
CA SER A 17 9.62 -2.90 7.87
C SER A 17 10.98 -3.29 7.27
N ALA A 18 12.05 -2.68 7.77
CA ALA A 18 13.42 -3.04 7.37
C ALA A 18 13.95 -4.29 8.09
N ASN A 19 13.23 -4.76 9.12
CA ASN A 19 13.71 -5.80 10.04
C ASN A 19 13.51 -7.22 9.50
N ALA A 20 12.67 -7.38 8.46
CA ALA A 20 12.40 -8.65 7.80
C ALA A 20 12.42 -8.47 6.27
N PRO A 21 13.34 -9.12 5.52
CA PRO A 21 13.44 -9.01 4.06
C PRO A 21 12.12 -9.31 3.33
N GLU A 22 11.33 -10.22 3.90
CA GLU A 22 10.00 -10.61 3.43
C GLU A 22 9.03 -9.43 3.34
N SER A 23 9.18 -8.43 4.20
CA SER A 23 8.35 -7.22 4.21
C SER A 23 8.44 -6.47 2.88
N LYS A 24 9.65 -6.41 2.29
CA LYS A 24 9.86 -5.77 0.99
C LYS A 24 9.18 -6.56 -0.12
N LEU A 25 9.30 -7.89 -0.11
CA LEU A 25 8.66 -8.76 -1.09
C LEU A 25 7.12 -8.62 -1.05
N LEU A 26 6.54 -8.64 0.15
CA LEU A 26 5.11 -8.43 0.34
C LEU A 26 4.68 -7.03 -0.15
N ALA A 27 5.44 -5.99 0.18
CA ALA A 27 5.13 -4.63 -0.24
C ALA A 27 5.15 -4.47 -1.78
N GLU A 28 6.17 -5.02 -2.44
CA GLU A 28 6.27 -5.01 -3.90
C GLU A 28 5.14 -5.82 -4.55
N MET A 29 4.77 -6.96 -3.99
CA MET A 29 3.64 -7.75 -4.48
C MET A 29 2.33 -6.97 -4.36
N ILE A 30 2.04 -6.38 -3.20
CA ILE A 30 0.86 -5.53 -3.00
C ILE A 30 0.82 -4.39 -4.02
N LYS A 31 1.92 -3.65 -4.17
CA LYS A 31 2.01 -2.54 -5.13
C LYS A 31 1.72 -3.04 -6.55
N ASN A 32 2.35 -4.12 -6.97
CA ASN A 32 2.22 -4.64 -8.32
C ASN A 32 0.79 -5.13 -8.61
N THR A 33 0.16 -5.85 -7.67
CA THR A 33 -1.23 -6.29 -7.82
C THR A 33 -2.20 -5.11 -7.86
N VAL A 34 -2.00 -4.08 -7.04
CA VAL A 34 -2.82 -2.86 -7.07
C VAL A 34 -2.66 -2.11 -8.40
N THR A 35 -1.42 -1.92 -8.87
CA THR A 35 -1.14 -1.26 -10.14
C THR A 35 -1.77 -2.02 -11.31
N SER A 36 -1.64 -3.35 -11.37
CA SER A 36 -2.20 -4.13 -12.48
C SER A 36 -3.73 -4.26 -12.45
N SER A 37 -4.38 -3.93 -11.34
CA SER A 37 -5.82 -4.16 -11.16
C SER A 37 -6.65 -2.88 -11.15
N ILE A 38 -6.38 -1.96 -10.22
CA ILE A 38 -7.31 -0.85 -9.90
C ILE A 38 -6.64 0.53 -9.92
N GLN A 39 -5.31 0.60 -10.05
CA GLN A 39 -4.58 1.86 -10.16
C GLN A 39 -3.46 1.77 -11.22
N PRO A 40 -3.79 1.60 -12.52
CA PRO A 40 -2.79 1.44 -13.59
C PRO A 40 -1.79 2.61 -13.70
N ASP A 41 -2.21 3.81 -13.31
CA ASP A 41 -1.37 5.01 -13.34
C ASP A 41 -0.55 5.23 -12.05
N ASN A 42 -0.60 4.28 -11.10
CA ASN A 42 0.16 4.38 -9.85
C ASN A 42 1.65 4.05 -10.06
N ASN A 43 2.43 5.10 -10.23
CA ASN A 43 3.88 5.07 -10.40
C ASN A 43 4.68 5.17 -9.08
N ARG A 44 4.02 5.04 -7.92
CA ARG A 44 4.70 5.12 -6.63
C ARG A 44 5.56 3.87 -6.38
N THR A 45 6.71 4.07 -5.75
CA THR A 45 7.61 3.00 -5.31
C THR A 45 7.36 2.67 -3.84
N CYS A 46 7.54 1.39 -3.46
CA CYS A 46 7.50 0.98 -2.07
C CYS A 46 8.62 1.66 -1.27
N LYS A 47 8.30 2.12 -0.06
CA LYS A 47 9.24 2.86 0.79
C LYS A 47 9.66 2.02 1.98
N LYS A 48 10.97 1.95 2.24
CA LYS A 48 11.47 1.43 3.50
C LYS A 48 10.98 2.34 4.63
N ALA A 49 10.38 1.78 5.67
CA ALA A 49 10.05 2.54 6.87
C ALA A 49 11.35 2.93 7.60
N GLY A 50 11.35 4.14 8.17
CA GLY A 50 12.32 4.56 9.17
C GLY A 50 11.65 4.73 10.53
N ASP A 51 12.36 5.36 11.45
CA ASP A 51 11.91 5.69 12.82
C ASP A 51 10.59 6.47 12.89
N SER A 52 10.24 7.22 11.83
CA SER A 52 8.98 7.95 11.71
C SER A 52 7.71 7.08 11.73
N ILE A 53 7.81 5.77 11.47
CA ILE A 53 6.68 4.82 11.53
C ILE A 53 6.98 3.80 12.64
N PHE A 54 6.71 4.19 13.89
CA PHE A 54 7.06 3.42 15.09
C PHE A 54 6.73 1.92 15.02
N VAL A 55 5.55 1.56 14.50
CA VAL A 55 5.13 0.15 14.37
C VAL A 55 6.05 -0.62 13.42
N LEU A 56 6.37 -0.05 12.25
CA LEU A 56 7.25 -0.69 11.27
C LEU A 56 8.72 -0.65 11.67
N ASP A 57 9.13 0.34 12.48
CA ASP A 57 10.47 0.45 13.05
C ASP A 57 10.75 -0.67 14.06
N ARG A 58 9.74 -1.07 14.85
CA ARG A 58 9.92 -2.01 15.98
C ARG A 58 9.50 -3.44 15.71
N ILE A 59 8.67 -3.70 14.71
CA ILE A 59 8.21 -5.05 14.40
C ILE A 59 9.35 -5.88 13.79
N GLU A 60 9.57 -7.08 14.32
CA GLU A 60 10.66 -7.99 13.88
C GLU A 60 10.18 -9.04 12.87
N THR A 61 8.87 -9.15 12.66
CA THR A 61 8.27 -10.05 11.66
C THR A 61 7.93 -9.29 10.37
N CYS A 62 7.60 -10.03 9.31
CA CYS A 62 7.11 -9.46 8.05
C CYS A 62 5.95 -8.47 8.30
N ALA A 63 6.11 -7.22 7.86
CA ALA A 63 5.14 -6.17 8.13
C ALA A 63 5.16 -5.04 7.09
N VAL A 64 3.97 -4.60 6.70
CA VAL A 64 3.75 -3.49 5.77
C VAL A 64 2.67 -2.55 6.28
N LEU A 65 2.76 -1.27 5.91
CA LEU A 65 1.71 -0.28 6.09
C LEU A 65 1.28 0.20 4.71
N VAL A 66 -0.02 0.08 4.43
CA VAL A 66 -0.62 0.50 3.16
C VAL A 66 -1.39 1.79 3.39
N GLU A 67 -0.92 2.88 2.79
CA GLU A 67 -1.71 4.10 2.71
C GLU A 67 -2.54 4.07 1.42
N CYS A 68 -3.85 3.91 1.57
CA CYS A 68 -4.78 3.55 0.49
C CYS A 68 -5.00 4.62 -0.59
N GLY A 69 -4.59 5.87 -0.33
CA GLY A 69 -4.74 7.03 -1.21
C GLY A 69 -4.52 8.34 -0.46
N PHE A 70 -4.81 9.47 -1.11
CA PHE A 70 -4.60 10.82 -0.55
C PHE A 70 -5.93 11.52 -0.23
N LEU A 71 -6.19 11.78 1.04
CA LEU A 71 -7.39 12.55 1.44
C LEU A 71 -7.31 14.03 1.07
N SER A 72 -6.10 14.55 0.83
CA SER A 72 -5.87 15.91 0.32
C SER A 72 -6.16 16.07 -1.18
N ASN A 73 -6.34 14.96 -1.91
CA ASN A 73 -6.80 14.99 -3.29
C ASN A 73 -8.32 14.72 -3.29
N TYR A 74 -9.09 15.64 -3.88
CA TYR A 74 -10.55 15.57 -3.87
C TYR A 74 -11.10 14.29 -4.52
N GLU A 75 -10.55 13.89 -5.67
CA GLU A 75 -11.01 12.69 -6.38
C GLU A 75 -10.64 11.41 -5.62
N GLU A 76 -9.41 11.30 -5.11
CA GLU A 76 -8.98 10.18 -4.26
C GLU A 76 -9.81 10.11 -2.98
N SER A 77 -10.11 11.24 -2.34
CA SER A 77 -10.95 11.30 -1.14
C SER A 77 -12.36 10.79 -1.43
N ARG A 78 -12.95 11.14 -2.58
CA ARG A 78 -14.26 10.60 -3.01
C ARG A 78 -14.21 9.10 -3.28
N LEU A 79 -13.15 8.61 -3.93
CA LEU A 79 -12.94 7.18 -4.15
C LEU A 79 -12.81 6.44 -2.81
N LEU A 80 -12.01 6.95 -1.88
CA LEU A 80 -11.80 6.35 -0.56
C LEU A 80 -13.08 6.27 0.29
N GLN A 81 -14.08 7.13 0.02
CA GLN A 81 -15.40 7.09 0.65
C GLN A 81 -16.38 6.13 -0.05
N SER A 82 -16.07 5.69 -1.28
CA SER A 82 -16.94 4.79 -2.04
C SER A 82 -16.80 3.35 -1.57
N GLU A 83 -17.90 2.75 -1.12
CA GLU A 83 -17.97 1.34 -0.75
C GLU A 83 -17.51 0.42 -1.90
N ALA A 84 -17.88 0.74 -3.14
CA ALA A 84 -17.45 -0.02 -4.31
C ALA A 84 -15.93 0.01 -4.51
N TYR A 85 -15.27 1.15 -4.25
CA TYR A 85 -13.82 1.25 -4.32
C TYR A 85 -13.15 0.55 -3.13
N GLN A 86 -13.67 0.72 -1.92
CA GLN A 86 -13.18 0.03 -0.72
C GLN A 86 -13.23 -1.49 -0.89
N ASN A 87 -14.33 -2.05 -1.42
CA ASN A 87 -14.47 -3.47 -1.70
C ASN A 87 -13.47 -3.96 -2.74
N ARG A 88 -13.27 -3.22 -3.84
CA ARG A 88 -12.24 -3.56 -4.84
C ARG A 88 -10.84 -3.53 -4.25
N LEU A 89 -10.51 -2.49 -3.48
CA LEU A 89 -9.21 -2.37 -2.83
C LEU A 89 -8.97 -3.52 -1.83
N ALA A 90 -9.94 -3.81 -0.97
CA ALA A 90 -9.86 -4.90 -0.01
C ALA A 90 -9.67 -6.26 -0.71
N PHE A 91 -10.41 -6.52 -1.79
CA PHE A 91 -10.26 -7.74 -2.59
C PHE A 91 -8.85 -7.86 -3.18
N VAL A 92 -8.33 -6.78 -3.78
CA VAL A 92 -7.00 -6.77 -4.39
C VAL A 92 -5.90 -6.96 -3.34
N LEU A 93 -6.02 -6.33 -2.17
CA LEU A 93 -5.09 -6.51 -1.06
C LEU A 93 -5.12 -7.96 -0.53
N ALA A 94 -6.30 -8.53 -0.36
CA ALA A 94 -6.46 -9.93 0.06
C ALA A 94 -5.85 -10.90 -0.98
N ALA A 95 -6.05 -10.65 -2.27
CA ALA A 95 -5.45 -11.43 -3.34
C ALA A 95 -3.91 -11.35 -3.32
N ALA A 96 -3.34 -10.15 -3.12
CA ALA A 96 -1.89 -9.97 -3.01
C ALA A 96 -1.31 -10.71 -1.81
N ILE A 97 -1.94 -10.60 -0.63
CA ILE A 97 -1.51 -11.31 0.58
C ILE A 97 -1.61 -12.82 0.40
N ARG A 98 -2.73 -13.30 -0.17
CA ARG A 98 -2.90 -14.71 -0.49
C ARG A 98 -1.80 -15.20 -1.43
N ASN A 99 -1.53 -14.47 -2.51
CA ASN A 99 -0.49 -14.85 -3.45
C ASN A 99 0.89 -14.90 -2.76
N TYR A 100 1.20 -13.93 -1.90
CA TYR A 100 2.45 -13.94 -1.14
C TYR A 100 2.57 -15.17 -0.24
N LEU A 101 1.50 -15.54 0.47
CA LEU A 101 1.49 -16.69 1.39
C LEU A 101 1.57 -18.06 0.67
N TYR A 102 1.09 -18.13 -0.56
CA TYR A 102 1.00 -19.37 -1.34
C TYR A 102 1.83 -19.33 -2.63
N THR A 103 2.82 -18.44 -2.71
CA THR A 103 3.83 -18.52 -3.76
C THR A 103 4.71 -19.71 -3.43
N GLU A 104 4.63 -20.78 -4.23
CA GLU A 104 5.52 -21.94 -4.07
C GLU A 104 6.97 -21.51 -4.36
N ASN A 105 7.88 -21.87 -3.45
CA ASN A 105 9.33 -21.85 -3.69
C ASN A 105 9.76 -23.14 -4.37
#